data_AF-A0A8S1L4D8-F1
#
_entry.id   AF-A0A8S1L4D8-F1
#
_cell.length_a   1.000
_cell.length_b   1.000
_cell.length_c   1.000
_cell.angle_alpha   90.00
_cell.angle_beta   90.00
_cell.angle_gamma   90.00
#
_symmetry.space_group_name_H-M   'P 1'
#
loop_
_entity.id
_entity.type
_entity.pdbx_description
1 polymer ?
#
loop_
_entity_poly.entity_id
_entity_poly.type
_entity_poly.pdbx_seq_one_letter_code
_entity_poly.pdbx_strand_id
1 'polypeptide(L)'
;MNQFILPYCPKYHQLQWKSKKIQSCLICLKEKKLSQYYCTECKQGVCNECIKPPLDGFYCGGNHKMQFMSNLPHHSCDLCEKSISQAYSCRTCDFDICENCRQFDE
;
A
#
# COMPACT_ATOMS: atom_id res chain seq x y z
N MET A 1 7.87 -10.03 -17.62
CA MET A 1 8.17 -8.90 -16.71
C MET A 1 6.88 -8.11 -16.55
N ASN A 2 6.19 -8.22 -15.41
CA ASN A 2 5.00 -7.41 -15.16
C ASN A 2 5.46 -5.98 -14.86
N GLN A 3 5.33 -5.09 -15.84
CA GLN A 3 5.55 -3.66 -15.62
C GLN A 3 4.33 -3.09 -14.90
N PHE A 4 4.46 -2.91 -13.59
CA PHE A 4 3.51 -2.08 -12.84
C PHE A 4 3.71 -0.62 -13.30
N ILE A 5 2.73 -0.07 -14.00
CA ILE A 5 2.73 1.36 -14.35
C ILE A 5 2.71 2.13 -13.02
N LEU A 6 3.76 2.90 -12.75
CA LEU A 6 3.85 3.72 -11.55
C LEU A 6 2.83 4.85 -11.64
N PRO A 7 2.02 5.08 -10.59
CA PRO A 7 0.99 6.12 -10.63
C PRO A 7 1.61 7.52 -10.50
N TYR A 8 0.82 8.54 -10.83
CA TYR A 8 1.22 9.95 -10.78
C TYR A 8 0.40 10.72 -9.75
N CYS A 9 0.98 11.76 -9.15
CA CYS A 9 0.23 12.69 -8.30
C CYS A 9 -0.58 13.71 -9.14
N PRO A 10 -1.43 14.56 -8.54
CA PRO A 10 -2.19 15.58 -9.27
C PRO A 10 -1.36 16.61 -10.04
N LYS A 11 -0.06 16.74 -9.70
CA LYS A 11 0.91 17.58 -10.42
C LYS A 11 1.73 16.81 -11.46
N TYR A 12 1.32 15.59 -11.80
CA TYR A 12 1.98 14.70 -12.77
C TYR A 12 3.41 14.28 -12.39
N HIS A 13 3.78 14.36 -11.11
CA HIS A 13 5.02 13.75 -10.62
C HIS A 13 4.82 12.27 -10.38
N GLN A 14 5.82 11.47 -10.75
CA GLN A 14 5.80 10.03 -10.55
C GLN A 14 5.83 9.69 -9.05
N LEU A 15 4.89 8.86 -8.61
CA LEU A 15 4.83 8.38 -7.23
C LEU A 15 5.79 7.22 -7.04
N GLN A 16 6.44 7.19 -5.88
CA GLN A 16 7.32 6.11 -5.48
C GLN A 16 6.64 5.26 -4.42
N TRP A 17 6.77 3.95 -4.57
CA TRP A 17 6.41 3.00 -3.51
C TRP A 17 7.45 3.08 -2.38
N LYS A 18 6.99 3.30 -1.15
CA LYS A 18 7.81 3.41 0.06
C LYS A 18 7.27 2.51 1.16
N SER A 19 7.96 2.45 2.29
CA SER A 19 7.43 1.82 3.48
C SER A 19 6.23 2.58 4.03
N LYS A 20 5.38 1.87 4.76
CA LYS A 20 4.12 2.36 5.28
C LYS A 20 4.32 3.63 6.09
N LYS A 21 3.44 4.61 5.86
CA LYS A 21 3.43 5.86 6.61
C LYS A 21 2.02 6.37 6.82
N ILE A 22 1.74 6.80 8.05
CA ILE A 22 0.52 7.53 8.40
C ILE A 22 0.80 9.02 8.23
N GLN A 23 0.06 9.67 7.34
CA GLN A 23 0.21 11.09 7.03
C GLN A 23 -1.06 11.67 6.39
N SER A 24 -1.09 12.98 6.16
CA SER A 24 -2.15 13.61 5.37
C SER A 24 -2.00 13.26 3.89
N CYS A 25 -3.12 12.95 3.25
CA CYS A 25 -3.13 12.57 1.83
C CYS A 25 -3.03 13.81 0.92
N LEU A 26 -2.11 13.79 -0.05
CA LEU A 26 -1.93 14.84 -1.06
C LEU A 26 -3.17 15.03 -1.96
N ILE A 27 -4.03 14.01 -2.10
CA ILE A 27 -5.21 14.05 -2.99
C ILE A 27 -6.47 14.46 -2.22
N CYS A 28 -6.88 13.68 -1.23
CA CYS A 28 -8.14 13.91 -0.52
C CYS A 28 -7.99 14.79 0.73
N LEU A 29 -6.76 15.21 1.07
CA LEU A 29 -6.42 16.09 2.21
C LEU A 29 -6.78 15.53 3.61
N LYS A 30 -7.39 14.34 3.69
CA LYS A 30 -7.69 13.68 4.95
C LYS A 30 -6.40 13.35 5.71
N GLU A 31 -6.41 13.63 7.01
CA GLU A 31 -5.30 13.34 7.91
C GLU A 31 -5.28 11.87 8.35
N LYS A 32 -4.16 11.45 8.95
CA LYS A 32 -3.96 10.13 9.54
C LYS A 32 -4.31 8.98 8.59
N LYS A 33 -4.01 9.15 7.30
CA LYS A 33 -4.24 8.13 6.30
C LYS A 33 -3.01 7.29 6.05
N LEU A 34 -3.23 6.00 5.88
CA LEU A 34 -2.18 5.08 5.48
C LEU A 34 -1.80 5.32 4.02
N SER A 35 -0.50 5.50 3.80
CA SER A 35 0.07 5.80 2.49
C SER A 35 1.29 4.95 2.23
N GLN A 36 1.28 4.27 1.09
CA GLN A 36 2.44 3.56 0.54
C GLN A 36 3.09 4.31 -0.61
N TYR A 37 2.32 5.17 -1.27
CA TYR A 37 2.82 6.06 -2.32
C TYR A 37 3.30 7.38 -1.75
N TYR A 38 4.47 7.80 -2.18
CA TYR A 38 5.06 9.07 -1.82
C TYR A 38 5.52 9.83 -3.06
N CYS A 39 5.14 11.10 -3.13
CA CYS A 39 5.65 12.02 -4.12
C CYS A 39 6.88 12.72 -3.56
N THR A 40 8.06 12.44 -4.11
CA THR A 40 9.32 13.06 -3.65
C THR A 40 9.37 14.57 -3.93
N GLU A 41 8.82 14.98 -5.07
CA GLU A 41 8.71 16.39 -5.49
C GLU A 41 7.81 17.20 -4.56
N CYS A 42 6.61 16.68 -4.26
CA CYS A 42 5.64 17.34 -3.38
C CYS A 42 5.90 17.07 -1.88
N LYS A 43 6.83 16.18 -1.57
CA LYS A 43 7.16 15.70 -0.22
C LYS A 43 5.97 15.20 0.59
N GLN A 44 4.96 14.64 -0.07
CA GLN A 44 3.71 14.20 0.55
C GLN A 44 3.30 12.81 0.07
N GLY A 45 2.58 12.08 0.95
CA GLY A 45 2.01 10.78 0.63
C GLY A 45 0.66 10.85 -0.07
N VAL A 46 0.31 9.78 -0.77
CA VAL A 46 -1.03 9.53 -1.27
C VAL A 46 -1.58 8.30 -0.56
N CYS A 47 -2.79 8.42 -0.01
CA CYS A 47 -3.39 7.31 0.71
C CYS A 47 -3.80 6.16 -0.21
N ASN A 48 -3.79 4.96 0.35
CA ASN A 48 -4.10 3.72 -0.38
C ASN A 48 -5.55 3.67 -0.90
N GLU A 49 -6.46 4.48 -0.35
CA GLU A 49 -7.84 4.65 -0.86
C GLU A 49 -7.89 5.46 -2.14
N CYS A 50 -7.11 6.55 -2.24
CA CYS A 50 -7.10 7.42 -3.41
C CYS A 50 -6.36 6.79 -4.59
N ILE A 51 -5.27 6.07 -4.30
CA ILE A 51 -4.55 5.29 -5.30
C ILE A 51 -4.31 3.92 -4.71
N LYS A 52 -5.10 2.94 -5.17
CA LYS A 52 -4.96 1.55 -4.74
C LYS A 52 -3.58 1.03 -5.15
N PRO A 53 -2.84 0.39 -4.23
CA PRO A 53 -1.67 -0.37 -4.57
C PRO A 53 -1.89 -1.40 -5.68
N PRO A 54 -0.96 -1.53 -6.63
CA PRO A 54 -0.96 -2.62 -7.59
C PRO A 54 -0.55 -3.88 -6.85
N LEU A 55 -1.49 -4.79 -6.65
CA LEU A 55 -1.22 -6.10 -6.10
C LEU A 55 -1.41 -7.13 -7.20
N ASP A 56 -0.42 -7.99 -7.39
CA ASP A 56 -0.56 -9.23 -8.14
C ASP A 56 -0.77 -10.43 -7.20
N GLY A 57 -0.95 -10.15 -5.90
CA GLY A 57 -1.11 -11.13 -4.84
C GLY A 57 0.17 -11.83 -4.39
N PHE A 58 1.31 -11.63 -5.06
CA PHE A 58 2.58 -12.28 -4.70
C PHE A 58 3.71 -11.29 -4.41
N TYR A 59 3.60 -10.07 -4.93
CA TYR A 59 4.55 -8.99 -4.79
C TYR A 59 3.83 -7.70 -4.39
N CYS A 60 4.48 -6.88 -3.55
CA CYS A 60 3.98 -5.53 -3.27
C CYS A 60 4.32 -4.57 -4.42
N GLY A 61 3.80 -3.34 -4.40
CA GLY A 61 4.09 -2.33 -5.43
C GLY A 61 5.57 -1.91 -5.54
N GLY A 62 6.42 -2.31 -4.59
CA GLY A 62 7.88 -2.19 -4.65
C GLY A 62 8.59 -3.40 -5.25
N ASN A 63 7.85 -4.35 -5.81
CA ASN A 63 8.34 -5.62 -6.36
C ASN A 63 9.06 -6.52 -5.32
N HIS A 64 8.67 -6.43 -4.05
CA HIS A 64 9.15 -7.34 -3.01
C HIS A 64 8.15 -8.47 -2.81
N LYS A 65 8.65 -9.70 -2.72
CA LYS A 65 7.82 -10.89 -2.49
C LYS A 65 7.09 -10.78 -1.15
N MET A 66 5.79 -11.06 -1.17
CA MET A 66 4.95 -11.12 0.01
C MET A 66 5.04 -12.50 0.66
N GLN A 67 5.00 -12.54 1.99
CA GLN A 67 5.08 -13.77 2.78
C GLN A 67 3.77 -13.94 3.54
N PHE A 68 3.24 -15.16 3.56
CA PHE A 68 2.10 -15.46 4.41
C PHE A 68 2.56 -15.53 5.87
N MET A 69 1.88 -14.78 6.73
CA MET A 69 2.12 -14.66 8.16
C MET A 69 0.82 -14.98 8.91
N SER A 70 0.93 -15.74 10.00
CA SER A 70 -0.19 -16.08 10.87
C SER A 70 0.12 -15.72 12.32
N ASN A 71 -0.89 -15.76 13.19
CA ASN A 71 -0.79 -15.41 14.60
C ASN A 71 -0.28 -13.97 14.81
N LEU A 72 -0.84 -13.02 14.06
CA LEU A 72 -0.53 -11.60 14.13
C LEU A 72 -1.52 -10.88 15.08
N PRO A 73 -1.24 -10.78 16.40
CA PRO A 73 -2.10 -10.01 17.29
C PRO A 73 -1.98 -8.51 16.98
N HIS A 74 -3.12 -7.81 17.00
CA HIS A 74 -3.20 -6.34 16.82
C HIS A 74 -2.77 -5.80 15.44
N HIS A 75 -2.70 -6.64 14.41
CA HIS A 75 -2.49 -6.17 13.04
C HIS A 75 -3.81 -5.77 12.36
N SER A 76 -3.70 -4.84 11.41
CA SER A 76 -4.79 -4.45 10.52
C SER A 76 -4.33 -4.53 9.06
N CYS A 77 -5.28 -4.79 8.16
CA CYS A 77 -5.02 -4.75 6.73
C CYS A 77 -4.75 -3.31 6.28
N ASP A 78 -3.66 -3.07 5.57
CA ASP A 78 -3.24 -1.76 5.08
C ASP A 78 -4.11 -1.21 3.93
N LEU A 79 -5.08 -2.00 3.45
CA LEU A 79 -6.02 -1.60 2.42
C LEU A 79 -7.45 -1.41 2.93
N CYS A 80 -7.97 -2.36 3.71
CA CYS A 80 -9.35 -2.29 4.20
C CYS A 80 -9.47 -1.96 5.68
N GLU A 81 -8.35 -1.76 6.38
CA GLU A 81 -8.24 -1.37 7.80
C GLU A 81 -8.85 -2.37 8.80
N LYS A 82 -9.44 -3.47 8.34
CA LYS A 82 -9.97 -4.53 9.19
C LYS A 82 -8.85 -5.17 10.00
N SER A 83 -9.15 -5.48 11.27
CA SER A 83 -8.29 -6.28 12.13
C SER A 83 -8.08 -7.67 11.51
N ILE A 84 -6.84 -8.16 11.55
CA ILE A 84 -6.44 -9.43 10.96
C ILE A 84 -5.53 -10.21 11.90
N SER A 85 -5.69 -11.53 11.90
CA SER A 85 -4.78 -12.48 12.59
C SER A 85 -3.82 -13.18 11.62
N GLN A 86 -4.04 -13.00 10.32
CA GLN A 86 -3.26 -13.56 9.23
C GLN A 86 -3.12 -12.50 8.12
N ALA A 87 -1.95 -12.43 7.51
CA ALA A 87 -1.66 -11.45 6.48
C ALA A 87 -0.74 -12.02 5.42
N TYR A 88 -0.82 -11.45 4.23
CA TYR A 88 0.27 -11.46 3.27
C TYR A 88 1.07 -10.20 3.52
N SER A 89 2.31 -10.38 3.98
CA SER A 89 3.15 -9.32 4.51
C SER A 89 4.37 -9.12 3.63
N CYS A 90 4.61 -7.88 3.22
CA CYS A 90 5.91 -7.44 2.74
C CYS A 90 6.69 -6.82 3.90
N ARG A 91 7.68 -7.55 4.41
CA ARG A 91 8.48 -7.10 5.56
C ARG A 91 9.38 -5.90 5.24
N THR A 92 9.73 -5.70 3.97
CA THR A 92 10.57 -4.58 3.52
C THR A 92 9.79 -3.26 3.48
N CYS A 93 8.53 -3.31 3.05
CA CYS A 93 7.68 -2.12 2.94
C CYS A 93 6.75 -1.93 4.14
N ASP A 94 6.76 -2.84 5.11
CA ASP A 94 5.78 -2.86 6.21
C ASP A 94 4.35 -2.79 5.66
N PHE A 95 4.05 -3.68 4.72
CA PHE A 95 2.78 -3.70 4.00
C PHE A 95 2.08 -5.04 4.20
N ASP A 96 0.99 -5.03 4.96
CA ASP A 96 0.21 -6.17 5.39
C ASP A 96 -1.20 -6.14 4.76
N ILE A 97 -1.57 -7.19 4.03
CA ILE A 97 -2.93 -7.29 3.45
C ILE A 97 -3.60 -8.59 3.86
N CYS A 98 -4.93 -8.54 4.03
CA CYS A 98 -5.74 -9.73 4.24
C CYS A 98 -5.90 -10.53 2.95
N GLU A 99 -6.32 -11.79 3.07
CA GLU A 99 -6.60 -12.66 1.93
C GLU A 99 -7.60 -12.05 0.94
N ASN A 100 -8.68 -11.42 1.43
CA ASN A 100 -9.67 -10.77 0.58
C ASN A 100 -9.12 -9.58 -0.19
N CYS A 101 -8.13 -8.86 0.35
CA CYS A 101 -7.49 -7.74 -0.36
C CYS A 101 -6.34 -8.20 -1.26
N ARG A 102 -5.86 -9.45 -1.10
CA ARG A 102 -4.85 -10.06 -1.96
C ARG A 102 -5.43 -10.48 -3.31
N GLN A 103 -6.65 -11.01 -3.29
CA GLN A 103 -7.40 -11.38 -4.49
C GLN A 103 -8.12 -10.10 -4.96
N PHE A 104 -7.56 -9.39 -5.94
CA PHE A 104 -8.40 -8.47 -6.70
C PHE A 104 -9.30 -9.34 -7.57
N ASP A 105 -10.62 -9.26 -7.37
CA ASP A 105 -11.61 -9.79 -8.30
C ASP A 105 -11.28 -9.29 -9.72
N GLU A 106 -11.34 -10.20 -10.69
CA GLU A 106 -11.04 -10.02 -12.12
C GLU A 106 -11.73 -8.81 -12.77
#